data_AF-A0A7S3CBS5-F1
#
_entry.id   AF-A0A7S3CBS5-F1
#
_cell.length_a   1.000
_cell.length_b   1.000
_cell.length_c   1.000
_cell.angle_alpha   90.00
_cell.angle_beta   90.00
_cell.angle_gamma   90.00
#
_symmetry.space_group_name_H-M   'P 1'
#
loop_
_entity.id
_entity.type
_entity.pdbx_description
1 polymer ?
#
loop_
_entity_poly.entity_id
_entity_poly.type
_entity_poly.pdbx_seq_one_letter_code
_entity_poly.pdbx_strand_id
1 'polypeptide(L)'
;VTSAMVDEGFFVEGANFTLHVHLPLAVALREISCVHWLEHTFGTDGLSFNHVAQTDYYGVKRALKALVSGTMAAALNSRPVKEEEAGAFEFEFHMQAPELSSREAEAHALLSERARGDGKSRKRKRGGPKQEFSERCPQIVAKAAAALGPRDFKEAFPIDPQASEWRVAAPGSALVRYSRYPVYVCGRYLKFSRALSQTAWVVDQERIGESSVEEVIVAALGEDARADEWKMVAAGREDLDVRMLGTGRPFVVEARNCVRGRVPLRDALEPERLGAILAGRVG
;
A
#
# COMPACT_ATOMS: atom_id res chain seq x y z
N VAL A 1 -7.53 -9.54 14.14
CA VAL A 1 -7.38 -8.21 13.50
C VAL A 1 -8.25 -7.18 14.19
N THR A 2 -9.58 -7.32 14.22
CA THR A 2 -10.48 -6.37 14.87
C THR A 2 -10.13 -6.11 16.35
N SER A 3 -9.86 -7.15 17.14
CA SER A 3 -9.39 -6.99 18.53
C SER A 3 -8.14 -6.11 18.62
N ALA A 4 -7.11 -6.41 17.85
CA ALA A 4 -5.85 -5.65 17.85
C ALA A 4 -6.06 -4.17 17.47
N MET A 5 -6.92 -3.90 16.48
CA MET A 5 -7.27 -2.52 16.10
C MET A 5 -7.97 -1.77 17.24
N VAL A 6 -8.90 -2.45 17.93
CA VAL A 6 -9.60 -1.87 19.09
C VAL A 6 -8.63 -1.61 20.24
N ASP A 7 -7.67 -2.52 20.48
CA ASP A 7 -6.62 -2.36 21.50
C ASP A 7 -5.72 -1.14 21.20
N GLU A 8 -5.47 -0.82 19.93
CA GLU A 8 -4.77 0.40 19.50
C GLU A 8 -5.65 1.68 19.58
N GLY A 9 -6.96 1.49 19.77
CA GLY A 9 -7.96 2.54 19.96
C GLY A 9 -8.80 2.86 18.73
N PHE A 10 -8.67 2.09 17.63
CA PHE A 10 -9.47 2.32 16.44
C PHE A 10 -10.93 1.92 16.66
N PHE A 11 -11.84 2.77 16.20
CA PHE A 11 -13.24 2.39 15.99
C PHE A 11 -13.38 1.79 14.58
N VAL A 12 -13.81 0.53 14.51
CA VAL A 12 -13.80 -0.27 13.27
C VAL A 12 -15.17 -0.82 12.86
N GLU A 13 -16.17 -0.78 13.74
CA GLU A 13 -17.51 -1.30 13.42
C GLU A 13 -18.20 -0.42 12.36
N GLY A 14 -18.78 -1.05 11.34
CA GLY A 14 -19.42 -0.36 10.21
C GLY A 14 -18.43 0.28 9.22
N ALA A 15 -17.12 0.24 9.50
CA ALA A 15 -16.11 0.88 8.67
C ALA A 15 -15.89 0.11 7.36
N ASN A 16 -16.15 0.77 6.23
CA ASN A 16 -15.85 0.21 4.91
C ASN A 16 -14.34 0.09 4.70
N PHE A 17 -13.92 -0.82 3.82
CA PHE A 17 -12.50 -1.12 3.68
C PHE A 17 -12.07 -1.54 2.27
N THR A 18 -10.80 -1.29 1.95
CA THR A 18 -10.10 -1.91 0.81
C THR A 18 -9.27 -3.10 1.30
N LEU A 19 -9.14 -4.12 0.46
CA LEU A 19 -8.35 -5.32 0.76
C LEU A 19 -7.37 -5.60 -0.39
N HIS A 20 -6.09 -5.52 -0.08
CA HIS A 20 -4.99 -5.92 -0.95
C HIS A 20 -4.48 -7.29 -0.53
N VAL A 21 -4.34 -8.21 -1.50
CA VAL A 21 -3.81 -9.56 -1.26
C VAL A 21 -2.50 -9.72 -2.01
N HIS A 22 -1.45 -10.03 -1.25
CA HIS A 22 -0.10 -10.28 -1.73
C HIS A 22 0.22 -11.76 -1.55
N LEU A 23 0.43 -12.44 -2.67
CA LEU A 23 0.86 -13.82 -2.71
C LEU A 23 2.37 -13.89 -2.98
N PRO A 24 3.07 -14.87 -2.40
CA PRO A 24 4.47 -15.12 -2.72
C PRO A 24 4.60 -15.59 -4.17
N LEU A 25 5.77 -15.32 -4.77
CA LEU A 25 6.07 -15.74 -6.15
C LEU A 25 5.84 -17.24 -6.36
N ALA A 26 6.16 -18.07 -5.36
CA ALA A 26 6.01 -19.52 -5.41
C ALA A 26 4.58 -19.93 -5.73
N VAL A 27 3.59 -19.31 -5.08
CA VAL A 27 2.17 -19.63 -5.33
C VAL A 27 1.77 -19.27 -6.76
N ALA A 28 2.24 -18.14 -7.28
CA ALA A 28 1.94 -17.73 -8.65
C ALA A 28 2.61 -18.65 -9.70
N LEU A 29 3.87 -19.05 -9.50
CA LEU A 29 4.56 -19.97 -10.41
C LEU A 29 3.98 -21.38 -10.36
N ARG A 30 3.60 -21.85 -9.18
CA ARG A 30 2.87 -23.11 -9.00
C ARG A 30 1.49 -23.04 -9.65
N GLU A 31 0.76 -21.93 -9.55
CA GLU A 31 -0.51 -21.77 -10.27
C GLU A 31 -0.33 -21.92 -11.79
N ILE A 32 0.67 -21.25 -12.38
CA ILE A 32 0.98 -21.38 -13.81
C ILE A 32 1.36 -22.82 -14.18
N SER A 33 2.22 -23.46 -13.39
CA SER A 33 2.62 -24.85 -13.61
C SER A 33 1.45 -25.83 -13.51
N CYS A 34 0.52 -25.59 -12.59
CA CYS A 34 -0.69 -26.40 -12.43
C CYS A 34 -1.59 -26.30 -13.66
N VAL A 35 -1.78 -25.08 -14.20
CA VAL A 35 -2.57 -24.87 -15.43
C VAL A 35 -1.94 -25.62 -16.60
N HIS A 36 -0.63 -25.50 -16.82
CA HIS A 36 0.06 -26.26 -17.88
C HIS A 36 0.00 -27.77 -17.69
N TRP A 37 0.11 -28.25 -16.45
CA TRP A 37 -0.04 -29.66 -16.14
C TRP A 37 -1.46 -30.17 -16.46
N LEU A 38 -2.50 -29.40 -16.11
CA LEU A 38 -3.89 -29.72 -16.43
C LEU A 38 -4.14 -29.73 -17.95
N GLU A 39 -3.64 -28.71 -18.67
CA GLU A 39 -3.72 -28.63 -20.13
C GLU A 39 -3.08 -29.86 -20.80
N HIS A 40 -1.88 -30.25 -20.36
CA HIS A 40 -1.18 -31.41 -20.90
C HIS A 40 -1.89 -32.73 -20.56
N THR A 41 -2.44 -32.85 -19.35
CA THR A 41 -3.03 -34.10 -18.87
C THR A 41 -4.41 -34.36 -19.45
N PHE A 42 -5.24 -33.32 -19.59
CA PHE A 42 -6.65 -33.44 -19.98
C PHE A 42 -6.97 -32.82 -21.34
N GLY A 43 -5.98 -32.25 -22.04
CA GLY A 43 -6.17 -31.57 -23.33
C GLY A 43 -6.64 -32.47 -24.47
N THR A 44 -6.45 -33.79 -24.37
CA THR A 44 -6.86 -34.78 -25.38
C THR A 44 -8.26 -35.33 -25.18
N ASP A 45 -8.88 -35.11 -24.03
CA ASP A 45 -10.10 -35.82 -23.62
C ASP A 45 -11.40 -35.20 -24.18
N GLY A 46 -11.30 -34.23 -25.08
CA GLY A 46 -12.45 -33.53 -25.68
C GLY A 46 -13.25 -32.66 -24.72
N LEU A 47 -12.99 -32.75 -23.41
CA LEU A 47 -13.54 -31.91 -22.34
C LEU A 47 -12.80 -30.57 -22.30
N SER A 48 -13.03 -29.72 -23.31
CA SER A 48 -12.74 -28.27 -23.43
C SER A 48 -11.74 -27.59 -22.47
N PHE A 49 -10.63 -28.20 -22.08
CA PHE A 49 -9.62 -27.55 -21.25
C PHE A 49 -8.91 -26.43 -22.01
N ASN A 50 -8.87 -26.52 -23.34
CA ASN A 50 -8.52 -25.40 -24.22
C ASN A 50 -9.41 -24.18 -23.99
N HIS A 51 -10.69 -24.37 -23.62
CA HIS A 51 -11.57 -23.26 -23.25
C HIS A 51 -11.23 -22.73 -21.85
N VAL A 52 -10.88 -23.58 -20.88
CA VAL A 52 -10.47 -23.15 -19.52
C VAL A 52 -9.16 -22.36 -19.53
N ALA A 53 -8.20 -22.77 -20.36
CA ALA A 53 -6.95 -22.05 -20.61
C ALA A 53 -7.17 -20.70 -21.33
N GLN A 54 -8.20 -20.63 -22.17
CA GLN A 54 -8.57 -19.43 -22.94
C GLN A 54 -9.63 -18.55 -22.25
N THR A 55 -10.24 -19.02 -21.15
CA THR A 55 -11.22 -18.28 -20.35
C THR A 55 -10.62 -17.84 -19.02
N ASP A 56 -11.20 -16.80 -18.43
CA ASP A 56 -10.78 -16.25 -17.15
C ASP A 56 -11.09 -17.26 -16.03
N TYR A 57 -10.15 -18.16 -15.71
CA TYR A 57 -10.29 -19.08 -14.58
C TYR A 57 -10.15 -18.31 -13.25
N TYR A 58 -10.75 -18.85 -12.19
CA TYR A 58 -10.74 -18.22 -10.88
C TYR A 58 -9.40 -18.49 -10.18
N GLY A 59 -8.43 -17.59 -10.38
CA GLY A 59 -7.09 -17.79 -9.83
C GLY A 59 -6.98 -17.76 -8.30
N VAL A 60 -5.87 -18.27 -7.76
CA VAL A 60 -5.65 -18.45 -6.31
C VAL A 60 -5.81 -17.13 -5.55
N LYS A 61 -5.26 -16.03 -6.10
CA LYS A 61 -5.40 -14.69 -5.51
C LYS A 61 -6.86 -14.25 -5.41
N ARG A 62 -7.65 -14.53 -6.46
CA ARG A 62 -9.06 -14.13 -6.53
C ARG A 62 -9.89 -14.93 -5.52
N ALA A 63 -9.65 -16.25 -5.44
CA ALA A 63 -10.27 -17.14 -4.46
C ALA A 63 -9.97 -16.69 -3.03
N LEU A 64 -8.69 -16.50 -2.70
CA LEU A 64 -8.27 -16.06 -1.38
C LEU A 64 -8.85 -14.69 -1.03
N LYS A 65 -8.81 -13.73 -1.97
CA LYS A 65 -9.38 -12.40 -1.75
C LYS A 65 -10.87 -12.46 -1.45
N ALA A 66 -11.64 -13.31 -2.15
CA ALA A 66 -13.07 -13.47 -1.89
C ALA A 66 -13.34 -14.04 -0.47
N LEU A 67 -12.59 -15.07 -0.07
CA LEU A 67 -12.72 -15.70 1.24
C LEU A 67 -12.35 -14.75 2.40
N VAL A 68 -11.20 -14.09 2.28
CA VAL A 68 -10.73 -13.12 3.29
C VAL A 68 -11.67 -11.93 3.36
N SER A 69 -12.09 -11.39 2.21
CA SER A 69 -13.02 -10.25 2.15
C SER A 69 -14.35 -10.57 2.83
N GLY A 70 -14.94 -11.74 2.58
CA GLY A 70 -16.19 -12.16 3.24
C GLY A 70 -16.04 -12.29 4.76
N THR A 71 -14.92 -12.85 5.22
CA THR A 71 -14.61 -13.00 6.64
C THR A 71 -14.44 -11.63 7.32
N MET A 72 -13.74 -10.70 6.67
CA MET A 72 -13.52 -9.35 7.17
C MET A 72 -14.80 -8.51 7.18
N ALA A 73 -15.63 -8.63 6.14
CA ALA A 73 -16.93 -7.97 6.06
C ALA A 73 -17.82 -8.34 7.25
N ALA A 74 -17.89 -9.64 7.58
CA ALA A 74 -18.61 -10.11 8.76
C ALA A 74 -18.00 -9.58 10.07
N ALA A 75 -16.66 -9.63 10.20
CA ALA A 75 -15.97 -9.19 11.42
C ALA A 75 -16.08 -7.67 11.68
N LEU A 76 -16.11 -6.86 10.63
CA LEU A 76 -16.22 -5.40 10.70
C LEU A 76 -17.67 -4.91 10.68
N ASN A 77 -18.64 -5.80 10.49
CA ASN A 77 -20.04 -5.44 10.23
C ASN A 77 -20.15 -4.40 9.10
N SER A 78 -19.39 -4.61 8.02
CA SER A 78 -19.29 -3.66 6.90
C SER A 78 -19.03 -4.37 5.58
N ARG A 79 -18.77 -3.62 4.52
CA ARG A 79 -18.54 -4.14 3.17
C ARG A 79 -17.19 -3.68 2.60
N PRO A 80 -16.56 -4.51 1.76
CA PRO A 80 -15.43 -4.06 0.98
C PRO A 80 -15.88 -2.99 -0.04
N VAL A 81 -15.02 -2.02 -0.28
CA VAL A 81 -15.13 -1.08 -1.42
C VAL A 81 -14.13 -1.44 -2.50
N LYS A 82 -14.29 -0.87 -3.69
CA LYS A 82 -13.34 -1.05 -4.79
C LYS A 82 -11.99 -0.44 -4.39
N GLU A 83 -10.89 -0.98 -4.93
CA GLU A 83 -9.54 -0.46 -4.65
C GLU A 83 -9.34 1.00 -5.10
N GLU A 84 -10.17 1.48 -6.03
CA GLU A 84 -10.17 2.86 -6.54
C GLU A 84 -10.92 3.84 -5.62
N GLU A 85 -11.71 3.32 -4.68
CA GLU A 85 -12.51 4.10 -3.75
C GLU A 85 -11.79 4.17 -2.39
N ALA A 86 -11.71 5.37 -1.80
CA ALA A 86 -11.17 5.52 -0.45
C ALA A 86 -12.14 4.90 0.58
N GLY A 87 -11.76 3.75 1.13
CA GLY A 87 -12.43 3.16 2.29
C GLY A 87 -12.14 3.94 3.57
N ALA A 88 -12.68 3.50 4.71
CA ALA A 88 -12.25 3.98 6.01
C ALA A 88 -10.91 3.34 6.40
N PHE A 89 -10.70 2.07 6.04
CA PHE A 89 -9.47 1.34 6.28
C PHE A 89 -8.93 0.70 5.02
N GLU A 90 -7.62 0.61 4.94
CA GLU A 90 -6.89 -0.22 3.99
C GLU A 90 -6.32 -1.42 4.74
N PHE A 91 -6.53 -2.62 4.20
CA PHE A 91 -5.96 -3.85 4.73
C PHE A 91 -5.07 -4.50 3.67
N GLU A 92 -3.88 -4.91 4.10
CA GLU A 92 -2.97 -5.68 3.27
C GLU A 92 -2.76 -7.06 3.89
N PHE A 93 -3.22 -8.09 3.18
CA PHE A 93 -2.98 -9.49 3.51
C PHE A 93 -1.74 -9.97 2.76
N HIS A 94 -0.67 -10.25 3.51
CA HIS A 94 0.59 -10.77 2.98
C HIS A 94 0.74 -12.23 3.37
N MET A 95 0.57 -13.13 2.40
CA MET A 95 0.94 -14.53 2.57
C MET A 95 2.46 -14.66 2.52
N GLN A 96 3.06 -15.28 3.54
CA GLN A 96 4.49 -15.52 3.53
C GLN A 96 4.84 -16.63 2.53
N ALA A 97 6.05 -16.54 1.97
CA ALA A 97 6.54 -17.56 1.06
C ALA A 97 6.72 -18.90 1.82
N PRO A 98 6.32 -20.03 1.22
CA PRO A 98 6.68 -21.32 1.76
C PRO A 98 8.20 -21.51 1.68
N GLU A 99 8.73 -22.43 2.49
CA GLU A 99 10.09 -22.92 2.30
C GLU A 99 10.19 -23.61 0.94
N LEU A 100 11.20 -23.24 0.16
CA LEU A 100 11.43 -23.77 -1.17
C LEU A 100 12.50 -24.85 -1.13
N SER A 101 12.31 -25.90 -1.92
CA SER A 101 13.40 -26.83 -2.22
C SER A 101 14.51 -26.10 -3.00
N SER A 102 15.75 -26.61 -2.93
CA SER A 102 16.87 -26.03 -3.70
C SER A 102 16.55 -25.91 -5.19
N ARG A 103 15.89 -26.92 -5.75
CA ARG A 103 15.49 -26.98 -7.15
C ARG A 103 14.44 -25.91 -7.51
N GLU A 104 13.44 -25.69 -6.66
CA GLU A 104 12.44 -24.65 -6.88
C GLU A 104 13.05 -23.25 -6.70
N ALA A 105 13.97 -23.08 -5.74
CA ALA A 105 14.69 -21.83 -5.56
C ALA A 105 15.56 -21.46 -6.78
N GLU A 106 16.23 -22.44 -7.38
CA GLU A 106 16.98 -22.27 -8.64
C GLU A 106 16.06 -21.85 -9.79
N ALA A 107 14.90 -22.51 -9.93
CA ALA A 107 13.91 -22.16 -10.96
C ALA A 107 13.36 -20.73 -10.78
N HIS A 108 13.12 -20.30 -9.53
CA HIS A 108 12.76 -18.92 -9.20
C HIS A 108 13.82 -17.93 -9.65
N ALA A 109 15.10 -18.22 -9.40
CA ALA A 109 16.21 -17.36 -9.80
C ALA A 109 16.30 -17.23 -11.32
N LEU A 110 16.20 -18.35 -12.04
CA LEU A 110 16.24 -18.40 -13.50
C LEU A 110 15.11 -17.59 -14.13
N LEU A 111 13.87 -17.76 -13.67
CA LEU A 111 12.73 -16.99 -14.17
C LEU A 111 12.84 -15.50 -13.83
N SER A 112 13.39 -15.17 -12.66
CA SER A 112 13.65 -13.79 -12.27
C SER A 112 14.69 -13.12 -13.17
N GLU A 113 15.72 -13.85 -13.57
CA GLU A 113 16.72 -13.38 -14.53
C GLU A 113 16.11 -13.18 -15.92
N ARG A 114 15.34 -14.15 -16.43
CA ARG A 114 14.66 -14.04 -17.72
C ARG A 114 13.72 -12.84 -17.77
N ALA A 115 12.97 -12.58 -16.69
CA ALA A 115 12.08 -11.43 -16.59
C ALA A 115 12.83 -10.07 -16.66
N ARG A 116 14.13 -10.02 -16.29
CA ARG A 116 14.97 -8.82 -16.44
C ARG A 116 15.38 -8.57 -17.88
N GLY A 117 15.62 -9.64 -18.65
CA GLY A 117 16.06 -9.57 -20.05
C GLY A 117 15.01 -9.07 -21.03
N ASP A 118 13.72 -9.32 -20.76
CA ASP A 118 12.60 -9.07 -21.68
C ASP A 118 12.24 -7.60 -21.93
N GLY A 119 12.95 -6.62 -21.35
CA GLY A 119 12.80 -5.20 -21.65
C GLY A 119 11.44 -4.56 -21.28
N LYS A 120 10.43 -5.35 -20.87
CA LYS A 120 9.09 -4.87 -20.47
C LYS A 120 9.09 -4.04 -19.17
N SER A 121 10.19 -4.05 -18.40
CA SER A 121 10.41 -3.16 -17.24
C SER A 121 10.91 -1.75 -17.61
N ARG A 122 11.22 -1.47 -18.89
CA ARG A 122 11.86 -0.22 -19.34
C ARG A 122 10.90 0.92 -19.70
N LYS A 123 9.67 0.98 -19.17
CA LYS A 123 8.81 2.17 -19.36
C LYS A 123 9.34 3.32 -18.50
N ARG A 124 10.22 4.14 -19.10
CA ARG A 124 10.73 5.40 -18.54
C ARG A 124 9.57 6.36 -18.27
N LYS A 125 9.32 6.72 -17.01
CA LYS A 125 8.61 7.97 -16.68
C LYS A 125 9.61 9.11 -16.91
N ARG A 126 9.32 10.02 -17.85
CA ARG A 126 10.19 11.18 -18.15
C ARG A 126 10.41 12.01 -16.87
N GLY A 127 11.66 12.26 -16.51
CA GLY A 127 12.05 13.26 -15.51
C GLY A 127 12.08 12.82 -14.05
N GLY A 128 11.77 11.57 -13.71
CA GLY A 128 12.02 11.03 -12.36
C GLY A 128 13.44 10.44 -12.26
N PRO A 129 14.04 10.36 -11.06
CA PRO A 129 15.18 9.48 -10.85
C PRO A 129 14.82 8.08 -11.39
N LYS A 130 15.82 7.31 -11.87
CA LYS A 130 15.61 5.88 -12.09
C LYS A 130 15.06 5.35 -10.77
N GLN A 131 13.74 5.14 -10.70
CA GLN A 131 13.22 4.21 -9.73
C GLN A 131 13.90 2.93 -10.18
N GLU A 132 14.95 2.53 -9.46
CA GLU A 132 15.27 1.13 -9.37
C GLU A 132 13.96 0.52 -8.91
N PHE A 133 13.13 0.11 -9.89
CA PHE A 133 12.01 -0.78 -9.69
C PHE A 133 12.70 -2.11 -9.34
N SER A 134 13.24 -2.13 -8.13
CA SER A 134 14.45 -2.86 -7.79
C SER A 134 14.09 -4.33 -7.74
N GLU A 135 14.52 -5.05 -8.77
CA GLU A 135 14.98 -6.44 -8.68
C GLU A 135 14.01 -7.55 -8.20
N ARG A 136 12.81 -7.29 -7.68
CA ARG A 136 12.07 -8.28 -6.86
C ARG A 136 10.54 -8.17 -6.83
N CYS A 137 9.85 -7.57 -7.81
CA CYS A 137 8.38 -7.58 -7.78
C CYS A 137 7.85 -8.95 -8.27
N PRO A 138 7.23 -9.80 -7.39
CA PRO A 138 6.76 -11.13 -7.77
C PRO A 138 5.79 -11.10 -8.95
N GLN A 139 5.00 -10.03 -9.05
CA GLN A 139 4.02 -9.86 -10.12
C GLN A 139 4.66 -9.73 -11.50
N ILE A 140 5.84 -9.11 -11.59
CA ILE A 140 6.55 -8.96 -12.88
C ILE A 140 7.06 -10.32 -13.33
N VAL A 141 7.68 -11.07 -12.41
CA VAL A 141 8.21 -12.41 -12.71
C VAL A 141 7.07 -13.36 -13.07
N ALA A 142 5.99 -13.38 -12.29
CA ALA A 142 4.81 -14.19 -12.60
C ALA A 142 4.20 -13.85 -13.96
N LYS A 143 4.10 -12.55 -14.31
CA LYS A 143 3.59 -12.12 -15.62
C LYS A 143 4.52 -12.50 -16.78
N ALA A 144 5.84 -12.42 -16.58
CA ALA A 144 6.81 -12.86 -17.57
C ALA A 144 6.73 -14.38 -17.75
N ALA A 145 6.64 -15.14 -16.65
CA ALA A 145 6.51 -16.58 -16.66
C ALA A 145 5.22 -17.04 -17.35
N ALA A 146 4.09 -16.39 -17.07
CA ALA A 146 2.80 -16.66 -17.73
C ALA A 146 2.79 -16.31 -19.23
N ALA A 147 3.75 -15.51 -19.71
CA ALA A 147 3.89 -15.19 -21.13
C ALA A 147 4.78 -16.19 -21.89
N LEU A 148 5.42 -17.12 -21.18
CA LEU A 148 6.22 -18.19 -21.80
C LEU A 148 5.30 -19.23 -22.43
N GLY A 149 5.73 -19.82 -23.53
CA GLY A 149 5.08 -21.02 -24.06
C GLY A 149 5.23 -22.20 -23.07
N PRO A 150 4.33 -23.19 -23.08
CA PRO A 150 4.35 -24.29 -22.11
C PRO A 150 5.70 -25.03 -22.02
N ARG A 151 6.36 -25.23 -23.17
CA ARG A 151 7.70 -25.85 -23.23
C ARG A 151 8.75 -25.00 -22.51
N ASP A 152 8.87 -23.73 -22.89
CA ASP A 152 9.82 -22.78 -22.33
C ASP A 152 9.60 -22.57 -20.82
N PHE A 153 8.35 -22.53 -20.39
CA PHE A 153 8.00 -22.44 -18.97
C PHE A 153 8.45 -23.72 -18.24
N LYS A 154 8.14 -24.91 -18.76
CA LYS A 154 8.51 -26.19 -18.14
C LYS A 154 10.04 -26.38 -18.06
N GLU A 155 10.77 -25.91 -19.07
CA GLU A 155 12.24 -25.89 -19.04
C GLU A 155 12.77 -24.95 -17.94
N ALA A 156 12.13 -23.79 -17.74
CA ALA A 156 12.55 -22.81 -16.74
C ALA A 156 12.04 -23.09 -15.31
N PHE A 157 10.90 -23.77 -15.18
CA PHE A 157 10.24 -24.13 -13.92
C PHE A 157 9.73 -25.58 -14.01
N PRO A 158 10.61 -26.56 -13.73
CA PRO A 158 10.32 -27.98 -13.93
C PRO A 158 9.59 -28.63 -12.74
N ILE A 159 8.94 -27.83 -11.89
CA ILE A 159 8.20 -28.31 -10.72
C ILE A 159 6.72 -28.37 -11.11
N ASP A 160 6.13 -29.56 -11.07
CA ASP A 160 4.71 -29.79 -11.38
C ASP A 160 3.90 -30.21 -10.12
N PRO A 161 2.56 -30.25 -10.19
CA PRO A 161 1.72 -30.62 -9.05
C PRO A 161 1.93 -32.05 -8.49
N GLN A 162 2.58 -32.94 -9.25
CA GLN A 162 2.86 -34.31 -8.82
C GLN A 162 4.23 -34.44 -8.15
N ALA A 163 5.12 -33.47 -8.36
CA ALA A 163 6.45 -33.42 -7.76
C ALA A 163 6.38 -33.37 -6.23
N SER A 164 7.35 -34.01 -5.56
CA SER A 164 7.46 -34.00 -4.11
C SER A 164 7.68 -32.59 -3.54
N GLU A 165 8.41 -31.77 -4.30
CA GLU A 165 8.75 -30.37 -4.04
C GLU A 165 7.50 -29.47 -3.99
N TRP A 166 6.40 -29.89 -4.64
CA TRP A 166 5.13 -29.17 -4.60
C TRP A 166 4.44 -29.27 -3.25
N ARG A 167 4.72 -30.34 -2.48
CA ARG A 167 4.07 -30.57 -1.20
C ARG A 167 4.53 -29.54 -0.20
N VAL A 168 3.57 -28.87 0.42
CA VAL A 168 3.82 -27.91 1.50
C VAL A 168 3.94 -28.71 2.80
N ALA A 169 5.12 -28.69 3.43
CA ALA A 169 5.39 -29.45 4.65
C ALA A 169 4.69 -28.86 5.90
N ALA A 170 4.50 -27.54 5.94
CA ALA A 170 3.81 -26.84 7.02
C ALA A 170 3.00 -25.66 6.47
N PRO A 171 1.83 -25.33 7.06
CA PRO A 171 1.06 -24.16 6.67
C PRO A 171 1.92 -22.90 6.73
N GLY A 172 1.91 -22.12 5.65
CA GLY A 172 2.54 -20.80 5.66
C GLY A 172 1.87 -19.87 6.68
N SER A 173 2.60 -18.87 7.16
CA SER A 173 2.01 -17.82 7.97
C SER A 173 1.53 -16.66 7.10
N ALA A 174 0.66 -15.80 7.65
CA ALA A 174 0.19 -14.60 6.98
C ALA A 174 0.36 -13.40 7.91
N LEU A 175 0.79 -12.28 7.34
CA LEU A 175 0.85 -10.98 7.99
C LEU A 175 -0.31 -10.13 7.48
N VAL A 176 -1.11 -9.58 8.39
CA VAL A 176 -2.12 -8.58 8.05
C VAL A 176 -1.63 -7.22 8.51
N ARG A 177 -1.49 -6.29 7.59
CA ARG A 177 -1.29 -4.87 7.89
C ARG A 177 -2.59 -4.13 7.69
N TYR A 178 -2.77 -3.07 8.45
CA TYR A 178 -3.90 -2.17 8.28
C TYR A 178 -3.47 -0.73 8.52
N SER A 179 -4.20 0.19 7.90
CA SER A 179 -4.08 1.62 8.13
C SER A 179 -5.43 2.28 7.91
N ARG A 180 -5.69 3.39 8.61
CA ARG A 180 -6.82 4.25 8.26
C ARG A 180 -6.45 5.11 7.06
N TYR A 181 -7.38 5.26 6.11
CA TYR A 181 -7.23 6.25 5.05
C TYR A 181 -6.99 7.65 5.65
N PRO A 182 -6.13 8.48 5.03
CA PRO A 182 -5.79 9.77 5.59
C PRO A 182 -7.00 10.67 5.81
N VAL A 183 -7.02 11.38 6.93
CA VAL A 183 -7.98 12.44 7.20
C VAL A 183 -7.37 13.75 6.70
N TYR A 184 -8.12 14.50 5.91
CA TYR A 184 -7.66 15.78 5.36
C TYR A 184 -8.32 16.94 6.09
N VAL A 185 -7.50 17.86 6.59
CA VAL A 185 -7.94 19.12 7.18
C VAL A 185 -7.55 20.24 6.22
N CYS A 186 -8.50 21.01 5.74
CA CYS A 186 -8.23 22.15 4.86
C CYS A 186 -8.55 23.47 5.56
N GLY A 187 -7.83 24.53 5.16
CA GLY A 187 -7.98 25.84 5.79
C GLY A 187 -7.23 26.92 5.05
N ARG A 188 -7.11 28.08 5.70
CA ARG A 188 -6.21 29.15 5.31
C ARG A 188 -5.38 29.54 6.52
N TYR A 189 -4.10 29.83 6.31
CA TYR A 189 -3.24 30.34 7.38
C TYR A 189 -2.83 31.79 7.11
N LEU A 190 -2.68 32.54 8.19
CA LEU A 190 -1.98 33.80 8.25
C LEU A 190 -0.59 33.57 8.83
N LYS A 191 0.41 34.28 8.32
CA LYS A 191 1.79 34.25 8.81
C LYS A 191 2.18 35.67 9.16
N PHE A 192 2.28 35.94 10.45
CA PHE A 192 2.64 37.26 10.98
C PHE A 192 4.15 37.40 11.19
N SER A 193 4.85 36.30 11.45
CA SER A 193 6.30 36.28 11.67
C SER A 193 7.09 36.44 10.36
N ARG A 194 8.23 37.16 10.43
CA ARG A 194 9.24 37.24 9.37
C ARG A 194 10.46 36.32 9.63
N ALA A 195 10.35 35.43 10.61
CA ALA A 195 11.41 34.50 10.99
C ALA A 195 10.91 33.05 11.03
N LEU A 196 9.85 32.75 10.25
CA LEU A 196 9.18 31.44 10.25
C LEU A 196 9.11 30.91 8.83
N SER A 197 9.63 29.70 8.57
CA SER A 197 9.53 29.09 7.24
C SER A 197 8.14 28.50 7.03
N GLN A 198 7.73 28.26 5.77
CA GLN A 198 6.45 27.61 5.49
C GLN A 198 6.45 26.13 5.92
N THR A 199 7.53 25.42 5.59
CA THR A 199 7.77 24.01 5.93
C THR A 199 9.06 23.91 6.74
N ALA A 200 9.28 22.78 7.43
CA ALA A 200 10.53 22.55 8.16
C ALA A 200 11.74 22.80 7.24
N TRP A 201 12.67 23.64 7.69
CA TRP A 201 13.85 24.01 6.92
C TRP A 201 15.06 23.28 7.49
N VAL A 202 15.58 22.31 6.74
CA VAL A 202 16.74 21.51 7.13
C VAL A 202 17.77 21.58 6.01
N VAL A 203 19.02 21.89 6.35
CA VAL A 203 20.17 21.95 5.45
C VAL A 203 21.27 21.09 6.08
N ASP A 204 21.85 20.15 5.33
CA ASP A 204 22.90 19.26 5.83
C ASP A 204 22.56 18.54 7.15
N GLN A 205 21.29 18.12 7.30
CA GLN A 205 20.73 17.51 8.54
C GLN A 205 20.63 18.45 9.74
N GLU A 206 20.97 19.74 9.58
CA GLU A 206 20.82 20.76 10.61
C GLU A 206 19.55 21.57 10.37
N ARG A 207 18.78 21.79 11.44
CA ARG A 207 17.54 22.57 11.38
C ARG A 207 17.85 24.06 11.37
N ILE A 208 17.25 24.78 10.43
CA ILE A 208 17.30 26.23 10.33
C ILE A 208 15.98 26.83 10.84
N GLY A 209 16.09 27.69 11.84
CA GLY A 209 14.94 28.29 12.52
C GLY A 209 14.29 27.34 13.53
N GLU A 210 13.47 27.91 14.42
CA GLU A 210 12.89 27.18 15.54
C GLU A 210 11.68 26.32 15.15
N SER A 211 10.95 26.73 14.11
CA SER A 211 9.67 26.15 13.71
C SER A 211 9.28 26.53 12.28
N SER A 212 8.13 26.04 11.82
CA SER A 212 7.53 26.37 10.53
C SER A 212 6.02 26.52 10.65
N VAL A 213 5.38 27.13 9.64
CA VAL A 213 3.91 27.23 9.57
C VAL A 213 3.26 25.85 9.63
N GLU A 214 3.80 24.88 8.88
CA GLU A 214 3.35 23.48 8.90
C GLU A 214 3.36 22.90 10.32
N GLU A 215 4.48 23.02 11.04
CA GLU A 215 4.61 22.47 12.37
C GLU A 215 3.68 23.14 13.39
N VAL A 216 3.47 24.45 13.27
CA VAL A 216 2.52 25.18 14.12
C VAL A 216 1.08 24.72 13.88
N ILE A 217 0.68 24.56 12.62
CA ILE A 217 -0.66 24.05 12.26
C ILE A 217 -0.82 22.60 12.71
N VAL A 218 0.18 21.75 12.48
CA VAL A 218 0.16 20.35 12.90
C VAL A 218 0.10 20.23 14.42
N ALA A 219 0.84 21.06 15.17
CA ALA A 219 0.75 21.08 16.63
C ALA A 219 -0.65 21.45 17.13
N ALA A 220 -1.33 22.39 16.45
CA ALA A 220 -2.71 22.74 16.77
C ALA A 220 -3.71 21.59 16.50
N LEU A 221 -3.49 20.80 15.45
CA LEU A 221 -4.39 19.72 15.04
C LEU A 221 -4.06 18.34 15.67
N GLY A 222 -2.83 18.19 16.15
CA GLY A 222 -2.11 16.91 16.24
C GLY A 222 -2.56 15.97 17.34
N GLU A 223 -2.76 16.48 18.55
CA GLU A 223 -2.82 15.64 19.75
C GLU A 223 -4.07 14.75 19.77
N ASP A 224 -5.19 15.23 19.27
CA ASP A 224 -6.47 14.52 19.34
C ASP A 224 -6.65 13.47 18.26
N ALA A 225 -6.05 13.69 17.08
CA ALA A 225 -6.22 12.77 15.96
C ALA A 225 -5.43 11.47 16.13
N ARG A 226 -4.34 11.52 16.93
CA ARG A 226 -3.38 10.42 17.09
C ARG A 226 -2.96 9.85 15.73
N ALA A 227 -2.49 10.73 14.85
CA ALA A 227 -1.98 10.36 13.54
C ALA A 227 -0.50 9.98 13.64
N ASP A 228 -0.05 9.05 12.80
CA ASP A 228 1.35 8.64 12.73
C ASP A 228 2.22 9.68 12.03
N GLU A 229 1.65 10.35 11.02
CA GLU A 229 2.33 11.33 10.20
C GLU A 229 1.35 12.43 9.80
N TRP A 230 1.87 13.65 9.72
CA TRP A 230 1.17 14.81 9.20
C TRP A 230 1.96 15.41 8.04
N LYS A 231 1.26 15.83 6.99
CA LYS A 231 1.89 16.46 5.83
C LYS A 231 1.06 17.62 5.31
N MET A 232 1.66 18.80 5.21
CA MET A 232 1.00 19.97 4.65
C MET A 232 1.30 20.16 3.16
N VAL A 233 0.27 20.53 2.40
CA VAL A 233 0.38 21.04 1.03
C VAL A 233 -0.34 22.38 0.97
N ALA A 234 0.38 23.43 0.56
CA ALA A 234 -0.14 24.78 0.46
C ALA A 234 -0.30 25.22 -1.00
N ALA A 235 -1.24 26.14 -1.25
CA ALA A 235 -1.41 26.79 -2.55
C ALA A 235 -0.32 27.85 -2.78
N GLY A 236 0.89 27.40 -3.09
CA GLY A 236 2.10 28.22 -3.27
C GLY A 236 2.92 28.36 -1.98
N ARG A 237 3.99 29.17 -2.06
CA ARG A 237 4.96 29.38 -0.99
C ARG A 237 5.31 30.85 -0.85
N GLU A 238 5.66 31.27 0.36
CA GLU A 238 6.28 32.55 0.67
C GLU A 238 7.68 32.35 1.26
N ASP A 239 8.54 33.34 1.09
CA ASP A 239 9.87 33.35 1.68
C ASP A 239 9.82 33.51 3.21
N LEU A 240 10.94 33.20 3.87
CA LEU A 240 11.06 33.22 5.33
C LEU A 240 10.62 34.55 5.94
N ASP A 241 11.05 35.65 5.34
CA ASP A 241 10.85 37.02 5.82
C ASP A 241 9.58 37.68 5.29
N VAL A 242 8.78 36.97 4.51
CA VAL A 242 7.50 37.43 3.96
C VAL A 242 6.34 37.04 4.86
N ARG A 243 5.46 38.01 5.16
CA ARG A 243 4.20 37.80 5.89
C ARG A 243 3.08 37.38 4.95
N MET A 244 2.17 36.53 5.44
CA MET A 244 0.93 36.15 4.77
C MET A 244 -0.26 36.76 5.52
N LEU A 245 -0.88 37.80 4.96
CA LEU A 245 -1.95 38.57 5.61
C LEU A 245 -3.28 38.45 4.83
N GLY A 246 -4.25 39.32 5.12
CA GLY A 246 -5.53 39.34 4.41
C GLY A 246 -6.36 38.11 4.73
N THR A 247 -6.81 37.39 3.70
CA THR A 247 -7.59 36.15 3.86
C THR A 247 -6.73 34.91 4.10
N GLY A 248 -5.40 35.03 4.02
CA GLY A 248 -4.46 33.95 4.24
C GLY A 248 -4.26 33.01 3.04
N ARG A 249 -3.28 32.10 3.16
CA ARG A 249 -2.95 31.13 2.11
C ARG A 249 -3.72 29.83 2.31
N PRO A 250 -4.45 29.33 1.27
CA PRO A 250 -5.08 28.02 1.33
C PRO A 250 -4.08 26.88 1.54
N PHE A 251 -4.45 25.91 2.37
CA PHE A 251 -3.68 24.71 2.60
C PHE A 251 -4.58 23.49 2.82
N VAL A 252 -3.97 22.31 2.67
CA VAL A 252 -4.50 21.01 3.10
C VAL A 252 -3.42 20.33 3.93
N VAL A 253 -3.81 19.79 5.08
CA VAL A 253 -3.00 18.93 5.93
C VAL A 253 -3.56 17.51 5.84
N GLU A 254 -2.71 16.56 5.46
CA GLU A 254 -2.98 15.13 5.41
C GLU A 254 -2.54 14.51 6.75
N ALA A 255 -3.47 13.88 7.47
CA ALA A 255 -3.24 13.18 8.73
C ALA A 255 -3.34 11.67 8.50
N ARG A 256 -2.22 10.95 8.56
CA ARG A 256 -2.14 9.54 8.18
C ARG A 256 -2.39 8.62 9.35
N ASN A 257 -3.13 7.53 9.07
CA ASN A 257 -3.44 6.48 10.03
C ASN A 257 -4.00 6.99 11.37
N CYS A 258 -4.87 8.01 11.32
CA CYS A 258 -5.47 8.57 12.52
C CYS A 258 -6.26 7.49 13.28
N VAL A 259 -6.04 7.35 14.59
CA VAL A 259 -6.88 6.45 15.39
C VAL A 259 -8.34 6.89 15.35
N ARG A 260 -8.57 8.21 15.47
CA ARG A 260 -9.88 8.82 15.30
C ARG A 260 -10.19 9.03 13.82
N GLY A 261 -11.36 8.61 13.36
CA GLY A 261 -11.81 8.82 11.97
C GLY A 261 -12.13 10.27 11.61
N ARG A 262 -11.91 11.21 12.53
CA ARG A 262 -12.12 12.66 12.35
C ARG A 262 -11.21 13.43 13.30
N VAL A 263 -10.77 14.60 12.87
CA VAL A 263 -10.12 15.59 13.74
C VAL A 263 -11.21 16.50 14.33
N PRO A 264 -11.40 16.56 15.66
CA PRO A 264 -12.40 17.44 16.26
C PRO A 264 -11.92 18.90 16.20
N LEU A 265 -12.17 19.57 15.06
CA LEU A 265 -11.65 20.92 14.82
C LEU A 265 -12.13 21.97 15.83
N ARG A 266 -13.33 21.81 16.39
CA ARG A 266 -13.85 22.74 17.39
C ARG A 266 -12.93 22.78 18.61
N ASP A 267 -12.67 21.61 19.18
CA ASP A 267 -11.83 21.46 20.37
C ASP A 267 -10.35 21.74 20.05
N ALA A 268 -9.91 21.43 18.82
CA ALA A 268 -8.56 21.71 18.34
C ALA A 268 -8.27 23.20 18.17
N LEU A 269 -9.29 24.00 17.87
CA LEU A 269 -9.15 25.42 17.57
C LEU A 269 -9.61 26.34 18.70
N GLU A 270 -9.80 25.82 19.91
CA GLU A 270 -10.15 26.64 21.08
C GLU A 270 -9.03 27.64 21.40
N PRO A 271 -9.33 28.95 21.58
CA PRO A 271 -8.32 30.00 21.74
C PRO A 271 -7.34 29.77 22.89
N GLU A 272 -7.80 29.18 23.99
CA GLU A 272 -6.98 28.88 25.18
C GLU A 272 -5.87 27.87 24.87
N ARG A 273 -6.14 26.92 23.98
CA ARG A 273 -5.18 25.92 23.51
C ARG A 273 -4.24 26.49 22.46
N LEU A 274 -4.79 27.29 21.53
CA LEU A 274 -4.05 27.83 20.41
C LEU A 274 -3.08 28.96 20.79
N GLY A 275 -3.39 29.75 21.83
CA GLY A 275 -2.62 30.96 22.16
C GLY A 275 -1.11 30.73 22.29
N ALA A 276 -0.72 29.67 23.01
CA ALA A 276 0.68 29.30 23.18
C ALA A 276 1.31 28.67 21.92
N ILE A 277 0.54 27.88 21.17
CA ILE A 277 0.99 27.17 19.96
C ILE A 277 1.25 28.17 18.82
N LEU A 278 0.28 29.04 18.57
CA LEU A 278 0.35 30.08 17.55
C LEU A 278 1.35 31.17 17.92
N ALA A 279 1.40 31.55 19.21
CA ALA A 279 2.30 32.59 19.76
C ALA A 279 2.30 33.91 18.97
N GLY A 280 1.17 34.24 18.32
CA GLY A 280 1.04 35.41 17.43
C GLY A 280 1.89 35.33 16.15
N ARG A 281 2.47 34.17 15.83
CA ARG A 281 3.29 33.95 14.62
C ARG A 281 2.46 33.46 13.43
N VAL A 282 1.45 32.65 13.70
CA VAL A 282 0.51 32.05 12.74
C VAL A 282 -0.92 32.32 13.22
N GLY A 283 -1.87 32.43 12.31
CA GLY A 283 -3.30 32.54 12.61
C GLY A 283 -4.17 31.80 11.59
#